data_AF-A0A8H9WCX9-F1
#
_entry.id   AF-A0A8H9WCX9-F1
#
_cell.length_a   1.000
_cell.length_b   1.000
_cell.length_c   1.000
_cell.angle_alpha   90.00
_cell.angle_beta   90.00
_cell.angle_gamma   90.00
#
_symmetry.space_group_name_H-M   'P 1'
#
loop_
_entity.id
_entity.type
_entity.pdbx_description
1 polymer ?
#
loop_
_entity_poly.entity_id
_entity_poly.type
_entity_poly.pdbx_seq_one_letter_code
_entity_poly.pdbx_strand_id
1 'polypeptide(L)'
;MILRESIKSKELDGRWLKYMPSWQAIPDNVQSSRELYKNLHQAPLLFYCYCILAFTIGHVTLFTLALAWLYTAFRIIHFIIRSTNPKLSRRSPIFQVAFMASLALWLELLIHISR
;
A
#
# COMPACT_ATOMS: atom_id res chain seq x y z
N MET A 1 10.08 -3.18 12.64
CA MET A 1 9.99 -2.86 14.08
C MET A 1 9.29 -3.99 14.84
N ILE A 2 8.05 -4.33 14.47
CA ILE A 2 7.24 -5.40 15.09
C ILE A 2 7.95 -6.77 15.14
N LEU A 3 8.50 -7.26 14.02
CA LEU A 3 9.22 -8.55 13.97
C LEU A 3 10.38 -8.66 14.97
N ARG A 4 11.14 -7.57 15.14
CA ARG A 4 12.32 -7.56 16.01
C ARG A 4 11.90 -7.59 17.48
N GLU A 5 10.80 -6.92 17.82
CA GLU A 5 10.20 -6.97 19.16
C GLU A 5 9.59 -8.34 19.46
N SER A 6 8.93 -8.96 18.49
CA SER A 6 8.33 -10.30 18.65
C SER A 6 9.36 -11.43 18.77
N ILE A 7 10.54 -11.29 18.16
CA ILE A 7 11.68 -12.19 18.39
C ILE A 7 12.25 -11.96 19.81
N LYS A 8 12.30 -10.69 20.25
CA LYS A 8 12.80 -10.32 21.58
C LYS A 8 11.86 -10.79 22.70
N SER A 9 10.56 -10.83 22.45
CA SER A 9 9.54 -11.32 23.39
C SER A 9 9.44 -12.84 23.46
N LYS A 10 10.27 -13.59 22.71
CA LYS A 10 10.21 -15.06 22.54
C LYS A 10 8.87 -15.59 22.00
N GLU A 11 7.98 -14.72 21.49
CA GLU A 11 6.74 -15.15 20.83
C GLU A 11 6.99 -15.80 19.47
N LEU A 12 8.15 -15.55 18.86
CA LEU A 12 8.57 -16.11 17.58
C LEU A 12 9.99 -16.67 17.67
N ASP A 13 10.15 -17.98 17.43
CA ASP A 13 11.47 -18.58 17.20
C ASP A 13 11.98 -18.08 15.84
N GLY A 14 13.20 -17.52 15.78
CA GLY A 14 13.82 -17.08 14.53
C GLY A 14 13.95 -18.21 13.50
N ARG A 15 14.01 -19.48 13.94
CA ARG A 15 13.99 -20.65 13.04
C ARG A 15 12.64 -20.82 12.35
N TRP A 16 11.54 -20.42 12.98
CA TRP A 16 10.22 -20.47 12.37
C TRP A 16 10.14 -19.61 11.11
N LEU A 17 10.80 -18.44 11.09
CA LEU A 17 10.85 -17.56 9.91
C LEU A 17 11.56 -18.21 8.71
N LYS A 18 12.52 -19.11 8.96
CA LYS A 18 13.27 -19.81 7.90
C LYS A 18 12.44 -20.90 7.23
N TYR A 19 11.58 -21.57 7.99
CA TYR A 19 10.85 -22.74 7.51
C TYR A 19 9.37 -22.48 7.21
N MET A 20 8.76 -21.41 7.77
CA MET A 20 7.34 -21.04 7.67
C MET A 20 6.41 -22.26 7.41
N PRO A 21 6.38 -23.23 8.33
CA PRO A 21 5.66 -24.47 8.12
C PRO A 21 4.16 -24.22 7.94
N SER A 22 3.57 -24.80 6.90
CA SER A 22 2.16 -24.58 6.54
C SER A 22 1.15 -25.11 7.57
N TRP A 23 1.57 -26.01 8.46
CA TRP A 23 0.74 -26.65 9.48
C TRP A 23 0.72 -25.92 10.83
N GLN A 24 1.50 -24.84 10.99
CA GLN A 24 1.56 -24.08 12.24
C GLN A 24 0.78 -22.76 12.11
N ALA A 25 -0.07 -22.45 13.09
CA ALA A 25 -0.80 -21.19 13.12
C ALA A 25 0.19 -20.00 13.15
N ILE A 26 0.02 -19.08 12.20
CA ILE A 26 0.86 -17.89 12.09
C ILE A 26 0.47 -16.93 13.23
N PRO A 27 1.42 -16.49 14.08
CA PRO A 27 1.12 -15.54 15.13
C PRO A 27 0.55 -14.21 14.59
N ASP A 28 -0.41 -13.62 15.31
CA ASP A 28 -1.19 -12.46 14.84
C ASP A 28 -0.33 -11.22 14.52
N ASN A 29 0.79 -11.06 15.22
CA ASN A 29 1.80 -10.02 14.97
C ASN A 29 2.50 -10.19 13.60
N VAL A 30 2.75 -11.43 13.17
CA VAL A 30 3.29 -11.78 11.85
C VAL A 30 2.22 -11.67 10.78
N GLN A 31 1.00 -12.15 11.06
CA GLN A 31 -0.12 -12.01 10.12
C GLN A 31 -0.42 -10.54 9.80
N SER A 32 -0.53 -9.70 10.82
CA SER A 32 -0.81 -8.27 10.64
C SER A 32 0.27 -7.54 9.83
N SER A 33 1.54 -7.93 10.02
CA SER A 33 2.68 -7.44 9.23
C SER A 33 2.62 -7.92 7.77
N ARG A 34 2.26 -9.19 7.56
CA ARG A 34 2.10 -9.78 6.22
C ARG A 34 0.96 -9.14 5.44
N GLU A 35 -0.18 -8.91 6.09
CA GLU A 35 -1.34 -8.23 5.49
C GLU A 35 -1.06 -6.73 5.25
N LEU A 36 -0.26 -6.08 6.10
CA LEU A 36 0.25 -4.73 5.82
C LEU A 36 1.12 -4.72 4.55
N TYR A 37 2.05 -5.67 4.43
CA TYR A 37 2.93 -5.78 3.26
C TYR A 37 2.14 -6.02 1.97
N LYS A 38 1.19 -6.97 1.97
CA LYS A 38 0.29 -7.19 0.82
C LYS A 38 -0.45 -5.92 0.41
N ASN A 39 -1.06 -5.21 1.37
CA ASN A 39 -1.79 -3.96 1.11
C ASN A 39 -0.87 -2.81 0.65
N LEU A 40 0.40 -2.84 1.03
CA LEU A 40 1.38 -1.86 0.57
C LEU A 40 1.73 -2.06 -0.91
N HIS A 41 1.69 -3.29 -1.42
CA HIS A 41 2.03 -3.59 -2.82
C HIS A 41 0.83 -3.58 -3.78
N GLN A 42 -0.31 -4.13 -3.37
CA GLN A 42 -1.46 -4.29 -4.28
C GLN A 42 -2.08 -2.96 -4.71
N ALA A 43 -2.22 -2.01 -3.78
CA ALA A 43 -2.88 -0.74 -4.07
C ALA A 43 -2.02 0.24 -4.91
N PRO A 44 -0.70 0.35 -4.73
CA PRO A 44 0.15 1.23 -5.55
C PRO A 44 0.50 0.67 -6.92
N LEU A 45 0.33 -0.63 -7.15
CA LEU A 45 0.65 -1.25 -8.43
C LEU A 45 -0.07 -0.55 -9.59
N LEU A 46 -1.36 -0.24 -9.41
CA LEU A 46 -2.16 0.48 -10.41
C LEU A 46 -1.66 1.91 -10.65
N PHE A 47 -1.18 2.59 -9.60
CA PHE A 47 -0.62 3.93 -9.75
C PHE A 47 0.70 3.90 -10.52
N TYR A 48 1.57 2.93 -10.24
CA TYR A 48 2.82 2.77 -11.00
C TYR A 48 2.55 2.45 -12.47
N CYS A 49 1.58 1.57 -12.76
CA CYS A 49 1.16 1.30 -14.13
C CYS A 49 0.66 2.56 -14.83
N TYR A 50 -0.17 3.38 -14.17
CA TYR A 50 -0.59 4.67 -14.71
C TYR A 50 0.59 5.59 -15.02
N CYS A 51 1.54 5.76 -14.09
CA CYS A 51 2.69 6.64 -14.30
C CYS A 51 3.53 6.24 -15.52
N ILE A 52 3.76 4.93 -15.70
CA ILE A 52 4.50 4.41 -16.85
C ILE A 52 3.72 4.69 -18.14
N LEU A 53 2.42 4.38 -18.17
CA LEU A 53 1.59 4.60 -19.36
C LEU A 53 1.50 6.08 -19.74
N ALA A 54 1.20 6.95 -18.77
CA ALA A 54 1.13 8.40 -18.98
C ALA A 54 2.46 8.97 -19.51
N PHE A 55 3.60 8.48 -18.99
CA PHE A 55 4.92 8.85 -19.48
C PHE A 55 5.17 8.35 -20.91
N THR A 56 4.82 7.10 -21.23
CA THR A 56 5.02 6.53 -22.57
C THR A 56 4.16 7.18 -23.66
N ILE A 57 2.96 7.65 -23.30
CA ILE A 57 2.04 8.35 -24.20
C ILE A 57 2.43 9.82 -24.35
N GLY A 58 3.35 10.33 -23.51
CA GLY A 58 3.71 11.75 -23.47
C GLY A 58 2.61 12.64 -22.87
N HIS A 59 1.63 12.05 -22.19
CA HIS A 59 0.50 12.75 -21.59
C HIS A 59 0.77 13.06 -20.11
N VAL A 60 1.65 14.04 -19.86
CA VAL A 60 1.95 14.53 -18.51
C VAL A 60 1.61 16.01 -18.44
N THR A 61 0.44 16.33 -17.87
CA THR A 61 -0.01 17.70 -17.65
C THR A 61 0.25 18.14 -16.21
N LEU A 62 0.15 19.44 -15.93
CA LEU A 62 0.24 19.97 -14.57
C LEU A 62 -0.86 19.37 -13.66
N PHE A 63 -2.04 19.12 -14.22
CA PHE A 63 -3.18 18.51 -13.50
C PHE A 63 -2.88 17.07 -13.08
N THR A 64 -2.41 16.23 -14.00
CA THR A 64 -2.06 14.84 -13.71
C THR A 64 -0.90 14.75 -12.72
N LEU A 65 0.07 15.67 -12.82
CA LEU A 65 1.19 15.75 -11.89
C LEU A 65 0.75 16.14 -10.47
N ALA A 66 -0.15 17.13 -10.34
CA ALA A 66 -0.70 17.53 -9.04
C ALA A 66 -1.48 16.39 -8.37
N LEU A 67 -2.33 15.68 -9.12
CA LEU A 67 -3.05 14.51 -8.60
C LEU A 67 -2.09 13.36 -8.20
N ALA A 68 -1.02 13.14 -8.97
CA ALA A 68 -0.03 12.11 -8.66
C ALA A 68 0.72 12.40 -7.34
N TRP A 69 1.07 13.65 -7.10
CA TRP A 69 1.65 14.08 -5.82
C TRP A 69 0.65 13.98 -4.67
N LEU A 70 -0.61 14.36 -4.90
CA LEU A 70 -1.69 14.23 -3.91
C LEU A 70 -1.86 12.75 -3.50
N TYR A 71 -1.92 11.84 -4.47
CA TYR A 71 -1.94 10.40 -4.23
C TYR A 71 -0.76 9.94 -3.36
N THR A 72 0.45 10.37 -3.72
CA THR A 72 1.69 10.00 -2.99
C THR A 72 1.65 10.47 -1.54
N ALA A 73 1.24 11.72 -1.29
CA ALA A 73 1.13 12.29 0.06
C ALA A 73 0.10 11.52 0.92
N PHE A 74 -1.09 11.23 0.38
CA PHE A 74 -2.09 10.43 1.09
C PHE A 74 -1.61 9.02 1.40
N ARG A 75 -0.82 8.40 0.51
CA ARG A 75 -0.25 7.07 0.74
C ARG A 75 0.78 7.08 1.88
N ILE A 76 1.62 8.10 1.97
CA ILE A 76 2.57 8.26 3.07
C ILE A 76 1.81 8.40 4.40
N ILE A 77 0.80 9.26 4.44
CA ILE A 77 -0.03 9.47 5.63
C ILE A 77 -0.73 8.17 6.05
N HIS A 78 -1.33 7.44 5.10
CA HIS A 78 -1.96 6.16 5.35
C HIS A 78 -0.98 5.13 5.94
N PHE A 79 0.24 5.05 5.41
CA PHE A 79 1.28 4.16 5.91
C PHE A 79 1.69 4.51 7.34
N ILE A 80 1.92 5.80 7.63
CA ILE A 80 2.29 6.28 8.98
C ILE A 80 1.19 5.93 9.98
N ILE A 81 -0.07 6.26 9.69
CA ILE A 81 -1.20 5.98 10.59
C ILE A 81 -1.31 4.48 10.88
N ARG A 82 -1.13 3.64 9.85
CA ARG A 82 -1.19 2.19 10.02
C ARG A 82 0.02 1.60 10.74
N SER A 83 1.20 2.18 10.58
CA SER A 83 2.42 1.76 11.28
C SER A 83 2.37 2.12 12.76
N THR A 84 1.76 3.26 13.12
CA THR A 84 1.74 3.75 14.51
C THR A 84 0.65 3.10 15.35
N ASN A 85 -0.51 2.72 14.78
CA ASN A 85 -1.66 2.24 15.55
C ASN A 85 -2.30 0.96 14.98
N PRO A 86 -1.80 -0.25 15.35
CA PRO A 86 -2.36 -1.52 14.86
C PRO A 86 -3.77 -1.84 15.41
N LYS A 87 -4.16 -1.26 16.55
CA LYS A 87 -5.44 -1.54 17.25
C LYS A 87 -6.63 -0.69 16.79
N LEU A 88 -6.42 0.41 16.07
CA LEU A 88 -7.52 1.32 15.73
C LEU A 88 -8.26 0.84 14.47
N SER A 89 -9.46 0.28 14.67
CA SER A 89 -10.40 -0.14 13.61
C SER A 89 -11.09 1.05 12.91
N ARG A 90 -10.35 2.13 12.61
CA ARG A 90 -10.85 3.26 11.79
C ARG A 90 -10.18 3.21 10.41
N ARG A 91 -10.31 2.05 9.75
CA ARG A 91 -9.47 1.59 8.62
C ARG A 91 -9.85 2.14 7.23
N SER A 92 -10.92 2.93 7.10
CA SER A 92 -11.61 3.06 5.81
C SER A 92 -11.41 4.38 5.03
N PRO A 93 -11.45 5.58 5.62
CA PRO A 93 -11.61 6.80 4.81
C PRO A 93 -10.34 7.23 4.07
N ILE A 94 -9.15 7.10 4.68
CA ILE A 94 -7.91 7.59 4.06
C ILE A 94 -7.48 6.69 2.89
N PHE A 95 -7.72 5.38 3.00
CA PHE A 95 -7.51 4.45 1.90
C PHE A 95 -8.43 4.77 0.72
N GLN A 96 -9.70 5.10 0.99
CA GLN A 96 -10.69 5.44 -0.03
C GLN A 96 -10.30 6.71 -0.80
N VAL A 97 -9.80 7.75 -0.11
CA VAL A 97 -9.38 8.99 -0.77
C VAL A 97 -8.20 8.75 -1.73
N ALA A 98 -7.18 8.01 -1.29
CA ALA A 98 -6.07 7.65 -2.16
C ALA A 98 -6.52 6.77 -3.35
N PHE A 99 -7.44 5.85 -3.11
CA PHE A 99 -8.01 5.01 -4.17
C PHE A 99 -8.78 5.83 -5.20
N MET A 100 -9.64 6.76 -4.75
CA MET A 100 -10.39 7.66 -5.65
C MET A 100 -9.46 8.56 -6.46
N ALA A 101 -8.38 9.08 -5.88
CA ALA A 101 -7.38 9.87 -6.61
C ALA A 101 -6.71 9.04 -7.71
N SER A 102 -6.36 7.78 -7.43
CA SER A 102 -5.84 6.87 -8.45
C SER A 102 -6.88 6.58 -9.53
N LEU A 103 -8.15 6.42 -9.18
CA LEU A 103 -9.22 6.13 -10.12
C LEU A 103 -9.47 7.32 -11.05
N ALA A 104 -9.42 8.55 -10.53
CA ALA A 104 -9.51 9.77 -11.33
C ALA A 104 -8.38 9.88 -12.36
N LEU A 105 -7.13 9.56 -11.98
CA LEU A 105 -5.99 9.52 -12.90
C LEU A 105 -6.19 8.50 -14.02
N TRP A 106 -6.68 7.30 -13.70
CA TRP A 106 -6.97 6.28 -14.70
C TRP A 106 -8.10 6.67 -15.65
N LEU A 107 -9.17 7.28 -15.16
CA LEU A 107 -10.27 7.76 -16.01
C LEU A 107 -9.79 8.84 -16.98
N GLU A 108 -8.96 9.77 -16.50
CA GLU A 108 -8.35 10.81 -17.31
C GLU A 108 -7.52 10.22 -18.46
N LEU A 109 -6.66 9.23 -18.15
CA LEU A 109 -5.86 8.54 -19.16
C LEU A 109 -6.72 7.80 -20.19
N LEU A 110 -7.76 7.09 -19.73
CA LEU A 110 -8.65 6.35 -20.63
C LEU A 110 -9.41 7.28 -21.57
N ILE A 111 -9.87 8.43 -21.07
CA ILE A 111 -10.52 9.45 -21.90
C ILE A 111 -9.53 9.99 -22.93
N HIS A 112 -8.29 10.27 -22.54
CA HIS A 112 -7.25 10.75 -23.45
C HIS A 112 -6.94 9.73 -24.56
N ILE A 113 -6.78 8.44 -24.22
CA ILE A 113 -6.53 7.36 -25.19
C ILE A 113 -7.72 7.13 -26.13
N SER A 114 -8.95 7.34 -25.63
CA SER A 114 -10.18 7.10 -26.41
C SER A 114 -10.51 8.18 -27.45
N ARG A 115 -9.82 9.32 -27.40
CA ARG A 115 -9.96 10.44 -28.34
C ARG A 115 -8.96 10.31 -29.48
#